data_AF-A0A101XDZ0-F1
#
_entry.id   AF-A0A101XDZ0-F1
#
_cell.length_a   1.000
_cell.length_b   1.000
_cell.length_c   1.000
_cell.angle_alpha   90.00
_cell.angle_beta   90.00
_cell.angle_gamma   90.00
#
_symmetry.space_group_name_H-M   'P 1'
#
loop_
_entity.id
_entity.type
_entity.pdbx_description
1 polymer ?
#
loop_
_entity_poly.entity_id
_entity_poly.type
_entity_poly.pdbx_seq_one_letter_code
_entity_poly.pdbx_strand_id
1 'polypeptide(L)' 'MEPRFREGNVRRSELGKLWVSGFRVFRGRPIPKACAGCPFQRLCRGGCPARAYAKLGSFNHPDPYRPFIGG' A
#
# COMPACT_ATOMS: atom_id res chain seq x y z
N MET A 1 14.24 -9.74 5.45
CA MET A 1 12.84 -9.47 5.04
C MET A 1 11.96 -9.62 6.26
N GLU A 2 11.20 -8.57 6.61
CA GLU A 2 10.35 -8.53 7.80
C GLU A 2 9.32 -9.69 7.80
N PRO A 3 9.29 -10.57 8.83
CA PRO A 3 8.42 -11.74 8.84
C PRO A 3 6.93 -11.41 8.66
N ARG A 4 6.50 -10.25 9.16
CA ARG A 4 5.12 -9.77 9.07
C ARG A 4 4.63 -9.41 7.65
N PHE A 5 5.54 -9.35 6.67
CA PHE A 5 5.21 -9.07 5.26
C PHE A 5 5.27 -10.32 4.38
N ARG A 6 5.38 -11.52 4.97
CA ARG A 6 5.41 -12.78 4.23
C ARG A 6 4.00 -13.19 3.81
N GLU A 7 3.80 -13.41 2.53
CA GLU A 7 2.48 -13.70 1.94
C GLU A 7 2.34 -15.14 1.43
N GLY A 8 3.36 -15.99 1.66
CA GLY A 8 3.36 -17.42 1.30
C GLY A 8 4.47 -17.81 0.32
N ASN A 9 4.35 -19.01 -0.25
CA ASN A 9 5.34 -19.57 -1.17
C ASN A 9 4.66 -20.35 -2.30
N VAL A 10 4.89 -19.91 -3.54
CA VAL A 10 4.29 -20.49 -4.75
C VAL A 10 4.69 -21.95 -5.02
N ARG A 11 5.81 -22.43 -4.46
CA ARG A 11 6.23 -23.83 -4.55
C ARG A 11 5.48 -24.75 -3.58
N ARG A 12 4.74 -24.16 -2.62
CA ARG A 12 4.01 -24.88 -1.56
C ARG A 12 2.52 -24.57 -1.54
N SER A 13 2.05 -23.60 -2.33
CA SER A 13 0.68 -23.12 -2.33
C SER A 13 0.31 -22.57 -3.70
N GLU A 14 -0.94 -22.79 -4.11
CA GLU A 14 -1.46 -22.24 -5.36
C GLU A 14 -1.41 -20.71 -5.36
N LEU A 15 -0.93 -20.14 -6.46
CA LEU A 15 -0.83 -18.70 -6.62
C LEU A 15 -2.19 -17.99 -6.42
N GLY A 16 -3.28 -18.57 -6.92
CA GLY A 16 -4.63 -18.02 -6.76
C GLY A 16 -5.04 -17.90 -5.29
N LYS A 17 -4.72 -18.91 -4.46
CA LYS A 17 -4.97 -18.87 -3.01
C LYS A 17 -4.15 -17.76 -2.35
N LEU A 18 -2.84 -17.71 -2.63
CA LEU A 18 -1.96 -16.65 -2.11
C LEU A 18 -2.42 -15.25 -2.54
N TRP A 19 -2.94 -15.12 -3.75
CA TRP A 19 -3.44 -13.86 -4.26
C TRP A 19 -4.72 -13.42 -3.55
N VAL A 20 -5.71 -14.32 -3.37
CA VAL A 20 -7.00 -13.95 -2.77
C VAL A 20 -6.87 -13.72 -1.26
N SER A 21 -6.10 -14.53 -0.55
CA SER A 21 -6.00 -14.43 0.92
C SER A 21 -4.88 -13.50 1.40
N GLY A 22 -3.80 -13.36 0.64
CA GLY A 22 -2.62 -12.57 1.01
C GLY A 22 -2.68 -11.09 0.62
N PHE A 23 -1.59 -10.39 0.93
CA PHE A 23 -1.27 -9.00 0.61
C PHE A 23 -2.28 -7.98 1.16
N ARG A 24 -3.11 -8.37 2.14
CA ARG A 24 -4.16 -7.52 2.72
C ARG A 24 -3.60 -6.23 3.31
N VAL A 25 -2.44 -6.29 3.95
CA VAL A 25 -1.76 -5.11 4.52
C VAL A 25 -1.43 -4.06 3.43
N PHE A 26 -1.14 -4.50 2.21
CA PHE A 26 -0.80 -3.60 1.10
C PHE A 26 -2.04 -3.15 0.30
N ARG A 27 -3.04 -4.02 0.13
CA ARG A 27 -4.25 -3.74 -0.68
C ARG A 27 -5.40 -3.10 0.11
N GLY A 28 -5.49 -3.42 1.40
CA GLY A 28 -6.54 -2.95 2.31
C GLY A 28 -6.27 -1.58 2.94
N ARG A 29 -5.30 -0.83 2.44
CA ARG A 29 -4.88 0.45 3.04
C ARG A 29 -5.96 1.53 2.88
N PRO A 30 -6.28 2.31 3.93
CA PRO A 30 -7.16 3.45 3.79
C PRO A 30 -6.53 4.51 2.86
N ILE A 31 -7.37 5.29 2.18
CA ILE A 31 -6.89 6.47 1.44
C ILE A 31 -6.51 7.53 2.49
N PRO A 32 -5.26 8.06 2.48
CA PRO A 32 -4.86 9.07 3.44
C PRO A 32 -5.74 10.33 3.36
N LYS A 33 -6.08 10.91 4.52
CA LYS A 33 -6.91 12.14 4.58
C LYS A 33 -6.31 13.29 3.77
N ALA A 34 -4.99 13.40 3.73
CA ALA A 34 -4.26 14.41 2.95
C ALA A 34 -4.38 14.24 1.41
N CYS A 35 -5.06 13.19 0.95
CA CYS A 35 -5.39 12.96 -0.47
C CYS A 35 -6.87 13.23 -0.77
N ALA A 36 -7.67 13.64 0.22
CA ALA A 36 -9.06 14.01 0.01
C ALA A 36 -9.17 15.12 -1.04
N GLY A 37 -10.11 14.97 -1.98
CA GLY A 37 -10.32 15.91 -3.08
C GLY A 37 -9.43 15.68 -4.31
N CYS A 38 -8.38 14.85 -4.23
CA CYS A 38 -7.57 14.53 -5.41
C CYS A 38 -8.38 13.61 -6.36
N PRO A 39 -8.49 13.95 -7.66
CA PRO A 39 -9.25 13.15 -8.63
C PRO A 39 -8.66 11.74 -8.81
N PHE A 40 -7.36 11.57 -8.53
CA PHE A 40 -6.65 10.30 -8.63
C PHE A 40 -6.60 9.50 -7.33
N GLN A 41 -7.25 9.96 -6.25
CA GLN A 41 -7.11 9.35 -4.92
C GLN A 41 -7.49 7.86 -4.87
N ARG A 42 -8.46 7.42 -5.69
CA ARG A 42 -8.90 6.01 -5.76
C ARG A 42 -7.93 5.12 -6.55
N LEU A 43 -7.24 5.69 -7.53
CA LEU A 43 -6.25 4.99 -8.36
C LEU A 43 -4.91 4.89 -7.64
N CYS A 44 -4.39 6.03 -7.16
CA CYS A 44 -3.08 6.14 -6.53
C CYS A 44 -3.11 5.68 -5.06
N ARG A 45 -4.24 5.86 -4.36
CA ARG A 45 -4.43 5.51 -2.93
C ARG A 45 -3.35 6.07 -2.01
N GLY A 46 -2.93 7.30 -2.28
CA GLY A 46 -1.90 8.00 -1.53
C GLY A 46 -0.46 7.72 -1.97
N GLY A 47 -0.24 6.99 -3.07
CA GLY A 47 1.09 6.78 -3.66
C GLY A 47 1.76 5.49 -3.20
N CYS A 48 3.10 5.46 -3.26
CA CYS A 48 3.88 4.26 -3.01
C CYS A 48 3.91 3.88 -1.52
N PRO A 49 3.33 2.74 -1.11
CA PRO A 49 3.35 2.30 0.28
C PRO A 49 4.78 2.01 0.77
N ALA A 50 5.66 1.51 -0.09
CA ALA A 50 7.03 1.21 0.29
C ALA A 50 7.81 2.49 0.66
N ARG A 51 7.60 3.60 -0.07
CA ARG A 51 8.23 4.90 0.27
C ARG A 51 7.66 5.49 1.55
N ALA A 52 6.34 5.43 1.73
CA ALA A 52 5.69 5.85 2.97
C ALA A 52 6.24 5.07 4.18
N TYR A 53 6.32 3.74 4.09
CA TYR A 53 6.85 2.91 5.16
C TYR A 53 8.33 3.14 5.42
N ALA A 54 9.16 3.25 4.38
CA ALA A 54 10.60 3.48 4.52
C ALA A 54 10.92 4.82 5.22
N LYS A 55 10.10 5.86 4.99
CA LYS A 55 10.33 7.19 5.56
C LYS A 55 9.59 7.45 6.87
N LEU A 56 8.38 6.90 7.02
CA LEU A 56 7.44 7.25 8.10
C LEU A 56 7.04 6.03 8.96
N GLY A 57 7.55 4.84 8.65
CA GLY A 57 7.29 3.62 9.42
C GLY A 57 5.87 3.04 9.29
N SER A 58 5.03 3.60 8.42
CA SER A 58 3.63 3.17 8.23
C SER A 58 3.15 3.30 6.78
N PHE A 59 2.33 2.36 6.34
CA PHE A 59 1.71 2.35 5.00
C PHE A 59 0.50 3.28 4.86
N ASN A 60 0.02 3.82 5.99
CA ASN A 60 -1.19 4.65 6.05
C ASN A 60 -0.88 6.13 5.84
N HIS A 61 0.40 6.49 5.75
CA HIS A 61 0.79 7.82 5.32
C HIS A 61 0.76 7.93 3.80
N PRO A 62 0.49 9.13 3.28
CA PRO A 62 0.72 9.37 1.88
C PRO A 62 2.21 9.28 1.57
N ASP A 63 2.52 8.97 0.32
CA ASP A 63 3.86 8.96 -0.21
C ASP A 63 4.54 10.33 0.02
N PRO A 64 5.70 10.36 0.69
CA PRO A 64 6.39 11.61 0.99
C PRO A 64 6.87 12.35 -0.26
N TYR A 65 6.93 11.67 -1.41
CA TYR A 65 7.35 12.25 -2.69
C TYR A 65 6.19 12.42 -3.68
N ARG A 66 4.94 12.35 -3.21
CA ARG A 66 3.80 12.66 -4.09
C ARG A 66 3.92 14.10 -4.58
N PRO A 67 3.55 14.40 -5.84
CA PRO A 67 3.32 15.77 -6.25
C PRO A 67 2.26 16.36 -5.31
N PHE A 68 2.49 17.57 -4.81
CA PHE A 68 1.42 18.31 -4.13
C PHE A 68 0.32 18.60 -5.15
N ILE A 69 -0.69 17.73 -5.21
CA ILE A 69 -1.95 18.00 -5.90
C ILE A 69 -2.89 18.52 -4.81
N GLY A 70 -2.63 19.75 -4.37
CA GLY A 70 -3.48 20.48 -3.45
C GLY A 70 -3.64 21.89 -3.99
N GLY A 71 -4.87 22.24 -4.35
CA GLY A 71 -5.33 23.63 -4.41
C GLY A 71 -5.76 24.10 -3.04
#